data_AF-X1EHD9-F1
#
_entry.id   AF-X1EHD9-F1
#
_cell.length_a   1.000
_cell.length_b   1.000
_cell.length_c   1.000
_cell.angle_alpha   90.00
_cell.angle_beta   90.00
_cell.angle_gamma   90.00
#
_symmetry.space_group_name_H-M   'P 1'
#
loop_
_entity.id
_entity.type
_entity.pdbx_description
1 polymer ?
#
loop_
_entity_poly.entity_id
_entity_poly.type
_entity_poly.pdbx_seq_one_letter_code
_entity_poly.pdbx_strand_id
1 'polypeptide(L)'
;SLLSDEYKGKWAGTEGQSSGRRILQSMKARRSSGEDHDKPFKPPVTVGWMPTCECSDNEGDARCVVLDPFAGSGTTLLEAYNNGRDSIGVDLKKDHAEIAAGRIRKEGDFQEGLDEFQ
;
A
#
# COMPACT_ATOMS: atom_id res chain seq x y z
N SER A 1 22.06 9.00 48.19
CA SER A 1 23.01 9.10 47.07
C SER A 1 22.77 7.96 46.11
N LEU A 2 21.87 8.15 45.14
CA LEU A 2 21.88 7.44 43.87
C LEU A 2 21.32 8.44 42.86
N LEU A 3 22.25 9.19 42.24
CA LEU A 3 21.98 10.00 41.07
C LEU A 3 21.34 9.08 40.04
N SER A 4 20.20 9.51 39.51
CA SER A 4 19.57 8.93 38.34
C SER A 4 20.62 8.73 37.26
N ASP A 5 20.90 7.49 36.91
CA ASP A 5 21.68 7.15 35.72
C ASP A 5 20.92 7.69 34.51
N GLU A 6 21.24 8.93 34.16
CA GLU A 6 20.73 9.64 33.01
C GLU A 6 21.24 8.88 31.78
N TYR A 7 20.39 8.06 31.19
CA TYR A 7 20.69 7.29 29.99
C TYR A 7 21.17 8.23 28.88
N LYS A 8 22.49 8.36 28.73
CA LYS A 8 23.16 9.10 27.67
C LYS A 8 23.13 8.25 26.40
N GLY A 9 21.97 8.24 25.75
CA GLY A 9 21.81 7.60 24.45
C GLY A 9 22.82 8.11 23.41
N LYS A 10 22.88 7.44 22.26
CA LYS A 10 23.85 7.61 21.16
C LYS A 10 24.08 9.05 20.65
N TRP A 11 23.24 10.00 21.03
CA TRP A 11 23.24 11.40 20.58
C TRP A 11 23.46 12.42 21.71
N ALA A 12 23.97 11.99 22.87
CA ALA A 12 24.18 12.88 24.02
C ALA A 12 25.13 14.07 23.73
N GLY A 13 26.02 13.94 22.73
CA GLY A 13 26.95 14.98 22.30
C GLY A 13 26.47 15.88 21.14
N THR A 14 25.26 15.69 20.62
CA THR A 14 24.76 16.44 19.45
C THR A 14 24.10 17.76 19.88
N GLU A 15 24.27 18.84 19.11
CA GLU A 15 23.69 20.16 19.43
C GLU A 15 22.20 20.07 19.75
N GLY A 16 21.76 20.87 20.73
CA GLY A 16 20.38 20.94 21.23
C GLY A 16 19.32 21.12 20.14
N GLN A 17 19.69 21.78 19.03
CA GLN A 17 18.79 22.13 17.93
C GLN A 17 18.74 21.08 16.80
N SER A 18 19.58 20.04 16.86
CA SER A 18 19.60 18.98 15.85
C SER A 18 18.22 18.30 15.74
N SER A 19 17.77 18.07 14.51
CA SER A 19 16.48 17.45 14.21
C SER A 19 16.30 16.10 14.92
N GLY A 20 17.37 15.31 15.00
CA GLY A 20 17.40 14.04 15.73
C GLY A 20 17.15 14.20 17.23
N ARG A 21 17.72 15.22 17.88
CA ARG A 21 17.53 15.45 19.32
C ARG A 21 16.10 15.90 19.65
N ARG A 22 15.50 16.75 18.81
CA ARG A 22 14.09 17.17 18.96
C ARG A 22 13.13 15.99 18.84
N ILE A 23 13.32 15.13 17.83
CA ILE A 23 12.50 13.94 17.62
C ILE A 23 12.57 13.01 18.85
N LEU A 24 13.77 12.74 19.36
CA LEU A 24 13.97 11.87 20.53
C LEU A 24 13.35 12.45 21.80
N GLN A 25 13.41 13.77 21.99
CA GLN A 25 12.78 14.44 23.13
C GLN A 25 11.25 14.36 23.05
N SER A 26 10.66 14.59 21.87
CA SER A 26 9.22 14.41 21.65
C SER A 26 8.79 12.96 21.86
N MET A 27 9.55 11.98 21.35
CA MET A 27 9.28 10.56 21.59
C MET A 27 9.35 10.20 23.08
N LYS A 28 10.33 10.73 23.84
CA LYS A 28 10.46 10.50 25.28
C LYS A 28 9.26 11.07 26.04
N ALA A 29 8.84 12.29 25.73
CA ALA A 29 7.67 12.91 26.35
C ALA A 29 6.39 12.10 26.10
N ARG A 30 6.18 11.64 24.86
CA ARG A 30 5.03 10.78 24.48
C ARG A 30 5.05 9.42 25.17
N ARG A 31 6.24 8.83 25.37
CA ARG A 31 6.39 7.61 26.17
C ARG A 31 6.02 7.84 27.64
N SER A 32 6.44 8.96 28.22
CA SER A 32 6.11 9.32 29.60
C SER A 32 4.62 9.59 29.81
N SER A 33 3.88 10.01 28.77
CA SER A 33 2.42 10.17 28.81
C SER A 33 1.64 8.87 28.54
N GLY A 34 2.32 7.74 28.31
CA GLY A 34 1.68 6.44 28.07
C GLY A 34 1.10 6.27 26.66
N GLU A 35 1.55 7.08 25.69
CA GLU A 35 1.16 6.93 24.28
C GLU A 35 1.80 5.69 23.62
N ASP A 36 1.08 5.11 22.66
CA ASP A 36 1.44 3.91 21.89
C ASP A 36 2.88 3.99 21.33
N HIS A 37 3.63 2.90 21.53
CA HIS A 37 5.07 2.82 21.30
C HIS A 37 5.46 2.31 19.91
N ASP A 38 4.52 1.71 19.17
CA ASP A 38 4.87 0.99 17.94
C ASP A 38 5.11 1.91 16.74
N LYS A 39 4.49 3.10 16.70
CA LYS A 39 4.58 4.02 15.55
C LYS A 39 4.68 5.47 16.00
N PRO A 40 5.90 6.02 16.13
CA PRO A 40 6.08 7.41 16.57
C PRO A 40 5.58 8.45 15.56
N PHE A 41 5.31 8.03 14.33
CA PHE A 41 4.76 8.86 13.25
C PHE A 41 3.27 8.60 13.08
N LYS A 42 2.51 9.66 12.78
CA LYS A 42 1.11 9.50 12.36
C LYS A 42 1.07 8.59 11.12
N PRO A 43 0.14 7.63 11.05
CA PRO A 43 -0.01 6.81 9.85
C PRO A 43 -0.28 7.71 8.64
N PRO A 44 0.22 7.34 7.46
CA PRO A 44 -0.13 8.06 6.24
C PRO A 44 -1.65 8.00 6.04
N VAL A 45 -2.22 9.14 5.65
CA VAL A 45 -3.63 9.24 5.28
C VAL A 45 -3.67 9.46 3.77
N THR A 46 -4.35 8.56 3.06
CA THR A 46 -4.61 8.73 1.63
C THR A 46 -5.66 9.84 1.46
N VAL A 47 -5.27 10.94 0.82
CA VAL A 47 -6.15 12.12 0.60
C VAL A 47 -6.89 12.09 -0.74
N GLY A 48 -6.52 11.18 -1.63
CA GLY A 48 -7.09 11.05 -2.98
C GLY A 48 -6.07 10.48 -3.95
N TRP A 49 -6.52 10.28 -5.19
CA TRP A 49 -5.68 9.87 -6.31
C TRP A 49 -5.45 11.07 -7.23
N MET A 50 -4.23 11.24 -7.71
CA MET A 50 -3.92 12.23 -8.74
C MET A 50 -3.96 11.57 -10.11
N PRO A 51 -4.60 12.19 -11.11
CA PRO A 51 -4.55 11.69 -12.47
C PRO A 51 -3.11 11.71 -13.00
N THR A 52 -2.74 10.69 -13.76
CA THR A 52 -1.42 10.56 -14.40
C THR A 52 -1.39 11.13 -15.83
N CYS A 53 -2.54 11.56 -16.35
CA CYS A 53 -2.69 12.20 -17.65
C CYS A 53 -3.62 13.42 -17.56
N GLU A 54 -3.54 14.32 -18.54
CA GLU A 54 -4.32 15.56 -18.63
C GLU A 54 -5.64 15.41 -19.40
N CYS A 55 -6.11 14.17 -19.59
CA CYS A 55 -7.38 13.91 -20.28
C CYS A 55 -8.54 14.63 -19.56
N SER A 56 -9.48 15.18 -20.34
CA SER A 56 -10.71 15.74 -19.80
C SER A 56 -11.47 14.70 -18.98
N ASP A 57 -12.10 15.14 -17.89
CA ASP A 57 -12.92 14.31 -16.99
C ASP A 57 -12.17 13.19 -16.25
N ASN A 58 -10.83 13.30 -16.13
CA ASN A 58 -10.03 12.41 -15.29
C ASN A 58 -9.74 13.04 -13.92
N GLU A 59 -10.57 12.75 -12.92
CA GLU A 59 -10.37 13.20 -11.53
C GLU A 59 -9.39 12.31 -10.73
N GLY A 60 -8.65 11.43 -11.42
CA GLY A 60 -7.74 10.46 -10.81
C GLY A 60 -8.38 9.10 -10.54
N ASP A 61 -9.64 8.91 -10.91
CA ASP A 61 -10.41 7.67 -10.74
C ASP A 61 -10.87 7.04 -12.07
N ALA A 62 -10.55 7.67 -13.21
CA ALA A 62 -10.95 7.24 -14.55
C ALA A 62 -10.69 5.75 -14.82
N ARG A 63 -11.45 5.18 -15.76
CA ARG A 63 -11.28 3.79 -16.21
C ARG A 63 -9.81 3.59 -16.65
N CYS A 64 -9.18 2.57 -16.10
CA CYS A 64 -7.80 2.20 -16.41
C CYS A 64 -7.68 0.69 -16.60
N VAL A 65 -6.54 0.27 -17.16
CA VAL A 65 -6.15 -1.14 -17.22
C VAL A 65 -5.17 -1.42 -16.08
N VAL A 66 -5.52 -2.35 -15.20
CA VAL A 66 -4.66 -2.81 -14.10
C VAL A 66 -3.73 -3.92 -14.62
N LEU A 67 -2.41 -3.72 -14.49
CA LEU A 67 -1.41 -4.72 -14.84
C LEU A 67 -0.90 -5.42 -13.57
N ASP A 68 -1.01 -6.74 -13.52
CA ASP A 68 -0.36 -7.59 -12.52
C ASP A 68 0.63 -8.56 -13.18
N PRO A 69 1.96 -8.32 -13.10
CA PRO A 69 2.96 -9.19 -13.71
C PRO A 69 3.24 -10.48 -12.91
N PHE A 70 2.58 -10.68 -11.76
CA PHE A 70 2.68 -11.86 -10.91
C PHE A 70 1.30 -12.29 -10.40
N ALA A 71 0.39 -12.54 -11.35
CA ALA A 71 -1.04 -12.67 -11.09
C ALA A 71 -1.42 -13.74 -10.05
N GLY A 72 -0.61 -14.79 -9.88
CA GLY A 72 -0.82 -15.80 -8.84
C GLY A 72 -2.22 -16.41 -8.92
N SER A 73 -2.99 -16.28 -7.83
CA SER A 73 -4.38 -16.77 -7.77
C SER A 73 -5.43 -15.81 -8.37
N GLY A 74 -5.01 -14.70 -8.99
CA GLY A 74 -5.87 -13.75 -9.68
C GLY A 74 -6.59 -12.73 -8.78
N THR A 75 -6.18 -12.56 -7.51
CA THR A 75 -6.83 -11.60 -6.59
C THR A 75 -6.85 -10.18 -7.16
N THR A 76 -5.73 -9.69 -7.70
CA THR A 76 -5.66 -8.34 -8.28
C THR A 76 -6.63 -8.14 -9.43
N LEU A 77 -6.80 -9.16 -10.29
CA LEU A 77 -7.68 -9.11 -11.46
C LEU A 77 -9.15 -9.13 -11.03
N LEU A 78 -9.49 -9.95 -10.04
CA LEU A 78 -10.83 -10.00 -9.47
C LEU A 78 -11.20 -8.67 -8.78
N GLU A 79 -10.28 -8.08 -8.02
CA GLU A 79 -10.51 -6.78 -7.39
C GLU A 79 -10.63 -5.67 -8.46
N ALA A 80 -9.84 -5.72 -9.53
CA ALA A 80 -10.00 -4.81 -10.66
C ALA A 80 -11.42 -4.93 -11.27
N TYR A 81 -11.89 -6.16 -11.50
CA TYR A 81 -13.25 -6.42 -11.99
C TYR A 81 -14.32 -5.85 -11.04
N ASN A 82 -14.23 -6.14 -9.74
CA ASN A 82 -15.17 -5.64 -8.73
C ASN A 82 -15.21 -4.11 -8.63
N ASN A 83 -14.12 -3.44 -9.01
CA ASN A 83 -14.02 -1.99 -9.07
C ASN A 83 -14.33 -1.41 -10.48
N GLY A 84 -14.86 -2.22 -11.40
CA GLY A 84 -15.24 -1.78 -12.75
C GLY A 84 -14.04 -1.41 -13.64
N ARG A 85 -12.88 -2.03 -13.42
CA ARG A 85 -11.63 -1.78 -14.16
C ARG A 85 -11.26 -2.99 -15.03
N ASP A 86 -10.69 -2.69 -16.19
CA ASP A 86 -10.08 -3.70 -17.04
C ASP A 86 -8.75 -4.16 -16.41
N SER A 87 -8.33 -5.40 -16.68
CA SER A 87 -7.07 -5.91 -16.12
C SER A 87 -6.35 -6.90 -17.03
N ILE A 88 -5.02 -6.96 -16.88
CA ILE A 88 -4.13 -7.91 -17.54
C ILE A 88 -3.27 -8.55 -16.46
N GLY A 89 -3.36 -9.88 -16.34
CA GLY A 89 -2.53 -10.66 -15.42
C GLY A 89 -1.56 -11.54 -16.19
N VAL A 90 -0.31 -11.58 -15.74
CA VAL A 90 0.72 -12.50 -16.24
C VAL A 90 1.26 -13.30 -15.07
N ASP A 91 1.42 -14.61 -15.25
CA ASP A 91 2.15 -15.46 -14.32
C ASP A 91 2.99 -16.47 -15.11
N LEU A 92 4.19 -16.76 -14.63
CA LEU A 92 5.10 -17.71 -15.27
C LEU A 92 4.61 -19.15 -15.10
N LYS A 93 3.94 -19.47 -13.99
CA LYS A 93 3.45 -20.81 -13.72
C LYS A 93 2.07 -21.00 -14.34
N LYS A 94 1.96 -21.99 -15.23
CA LYS A 94 0.69 -22.38 -15.86
C LYS A 94 -0.41 -22.65 -14.83
N ASP A 95 -0.10 -23.37 -13.76
CA ASP A 95 -1.07 -23.71 -12.71
C ASP A 95 -1.65 -22.46 -12.03
N HIS A 96 -0.86 -21.40 -11.84
CA HIS A 96 -1.35 -20.14 -11.29
C HIS A 96 -2.33 -19.47 -12.25
N ALA A 97 -1.95 -19.37 -13.54
CA ALA A 97 -2.82 -18.80 -14.56
C ALA A 97 -4.16 -19.55 -14.68
N GLU A 98 -4.15 -20.88 -14.57
CA GLU A 98 -5.35 -21.72 -14.58
C GLU A 98 -6.23 -21.50 -13.34
N ILE A 99 -5.63 -21.44 -12.15
CA ILE A 99 -6.34 -21.12 -10.90
C ILE A 99 -6.98 -19.74 -10.99
N ALA A 100 -6.22 -18.73 -11.43
CA ALA A 100 -6.70 -17.36 -11.62
C ALA A 100 -7.88 -17.32 -12.60
N ALA A 101 -7.74 -17.94 -13.78
CA ALA A 101 -8.80 -17.98 -14.79
C ALA A 101 -10.07 -18.68 -14.27
N GLY A 102 -9.94 -19.81 -13.58
CA GLY A 102 -11.07 -20.52 -12.99
C GLY A 102 -11.78 -19.69 -11.91
N ARG A 103 -11.01 -19.00 -11.06
CA ARG A 103 -11.54 -18.12 -10.03
C ARG A 103 -12.29 -16.93 -10.63
N ILE A 104 -11.69 -16.25 -11.60
CA ILE A 104 -12.28 -15.08 -12.26
C ILE A 104 -13.56 -15.47 -13.01
N ARG A 105 -13.61 -16.59 -13.73
CA ARG A 105 -14.84 -17.06 -14.38
C ARG A 105 -15.96 -17.34 -13.38
N LYS A 106 -15.62 -17.95 -12.24
CA LYS A 106 -16.59 -18.31 -11.20
C LYS A 106 -17.11 -17.09 -10.44
N GLU A 107 -16.25 -16.16 -10.09
CA GLU A 107 -16.57 -15.02 -9.21
C GLU A 107 -16.95 -13.75 -9.99
N GLY A 108 -16.41 -13.58 -11.20
CA GLY A 108 -16.55 -12.37 -12.00
C GLY A 108 -17.77 -12.31 -12.91
N ASP A 109 -18.80 -13.13 -12.71
CA ASP A 109 -20.03 -13.18 -13.54
C ASP A 109 -19.79 -13.12 -15.07
N PHE A 110 -18.62 -13.62 -15.51
CA PHE A 110 -18.27 -13.70 -16.92
C PHE A 110 -19.08 -14.84 -17.53
N GLN A 111 -20.14 -14.52 -18.28
CA GLN A 111 -20.74 -15.51 -19.17
C GLN A 111 -19.69 -15.90 -20.22
N GLU A 112 -19.52 -17.20 -20.46
CA GLU A 112 -18.60 -17.72 -21.50
C GLU A 112 -19.05 -17.23 -22.89
N GLY A 113 -18.62 -16.03 -23.26
CA GLY A 113 -18.45 -15.61 -24.64
C GLY A 113 -17.06 -16.05 -25.07
N LEU A 114 -16.96 -17.23 -25.65
CA LEU A 114 -15.86 -17.55 -26.54
C LEU A 114 -16.00 -16.64 -27.76
N ASP A 115 -15.49 -15.40 -27.65
CA ASP A 115 -15.17 -14.62 -28.83
C ASP A 115 -13.97 -15.33 -29.49
N GLU A 116 -14.28 -16.39 -30.24
CA GLU A 116 -13.41 -16.88 -31.30
C GLU A 116 -13.12 -15.67 -32.18
N PHE A 117 -11.87 -15.23 -32.19
CA PHE A 117 -11.37 -14.29 -33.18
C PHE A 117 -11.72 -14.85 -34.57
N GLN A 118 -12.70 -14.24 -35.24
CA GLN A 118 -12.90 -14.37 -36.68
C GLN A 118 -11.90 -13.49 -37.44
#